data_AF-A0A645DKB1-F1
#
_entry.id   AF-A0A645DKB1-F1
#
_cell.length_a   1.000
_cell.length_b   1.000
_cell.length_c   1.000
_cell.angle_alpha   90.00
_cell.angle_beta   90.00
_cell.angle_gamma   90.00
#
_symmetry.space_group_name_H-M   'P 1'
#
loop_
_entity.id
_entity.type
_entity.pdbx_description
1 polymer ?
#
loop_
_entity_poly.entity_id
_entity_poly.type
_entity_poly.pdbx_seq_one_letter_code
_entity_poly.pdbx_strand_id
1 'polypeptide(L)'
;MGGGNVDGVKVLNDCYKRIVDDNKNSQCIVYLVYSTKEHTYEDHIVHLIKKLDESNIHHEDQIETFPEHSMIGNYMKELCSLRFK
;
A
#
# COMPACT_ATOMS: atom_id res chain seq x y z
N MET A 1 6.19 19.32 -20.32
CA MET A 1 6.85 19.45 -19.00
C MET A 1 5.76 19.56 -17.95
N GLY A 2 5.34 18.43 -17.37
CA GLY A 2 4.33 18.39 -16.32
C GLY A 2 5.02 18.29 -14.96
N GLY A 3 5.15 19.41 -14.26
CA GLY A 3 5.63 19.44 -12.88
C GLY A 3 4.59 18.82 -11.96
N GLY A 4 4.59 17.49 -11.85
CA GLY A 4 3.88 16.79 -10.78
C GLY A 4 4.39 17.31 -9.44
N ASN A 5 3.47 17.72 -8.58
CA ASN A 5 3.71 18.47 -7.35
C ASN A 5 4.66 17.70 -6.41
N VAL A 6 5.97 17.94 -6.52
CA VAL A 6 7.04 17.23 -5.80
C VAL A 6 6.83 17.28 -4.28
N ASP A 7 6.25 18.39 -3.81
CA ASP A 7 5.93 18.60 -2.41
C ASP A 7 4.82 17.67 -1.90
N GLY A 8 3.81 17.37 -2.74
CA GLY A 8 2.73 16.46 -2.37
C GLY A 8 3.20 15.01 -2.22
N VAL A 9 4.06 14.56 -3.13
CA VAL A 9 4.68 13.23 -3.06
C VAL A 9 5.59 13.11 -1.84
N LYS A 10 6.37 14.16 -1.54
CA LYS A 10 7.24 14.19 -0.36
C LYS A 10 6.45 14.13 0.94
N VAL A 11 5.38 14.92 1.07
CA VAL A 11 4.49 14.90 2.24
C VAL A 11 3.86 13.52 2.43
N LEU A 12 3.37 12.89 1.35
CA LEU A 12 2.80 11.54 1.42
C LEU A 12 3.84 10.50 1.90
N ASN A 13 5.06 10.55 1.36
CA ASN A 13 6.14 9.64 1.74
C ASN A 13 6.58 9.83 3.20
N ASP A 14 6.63 11.07 3.70
CA ASP A 14 7.00 11.35 5.08
C ASP A 14 5.88 10.97 6.06
N CYS A 15 4.62 11.19 5.70
CA CYS A 15 3.47 10.69 6.47
C CYS A 15 3.48 9.17 6.58
N TYR A 16 3.73 8.47 5.47
CA TYR A 16 3.82 7.01 5.46
C TYR A 16 4.90 6.48 6.43
N LYS A 17 6.13 7.03 6.34
CA LYS A 17 7.23 6.62 7.23
C LYS A 17 6.85 6.79 8.69
N ARG A 18 6.30 7.95 9.05
CA ARG A 18 5.89 8.25 10.41
C ARG A 18 4.81 7.30 10.90
N ILE A 19 3.79 7.02 10.09
CA ILE A 19 2.70 6.10 10.47
C ILE A 19 3.26 4.71 10.78
N VAL A 20 4.17 4.19 9.96
CA VAL A 20 4.80 2.88 10.20
C VAL A 20 5.66 2.91 11.45
N ASP A 21 6.49 3.93 11.61
CA ASP A 21 7.38 4.08 12.77
C ASP A 21 6.57 4.20 14.08
N ASP A 22 5.46 4.96 14.07
CA ASP A 22 4.55 5.14 15.21
C ASP A 22 3.79 3.83 15.57
N ASN A 23 3.71 2.87 14.64
CA ASN A 23 3.03 1.58 14.83
C ASN A 23 4.00 0.39 14.86
N LYS A 24 5.28 0.62 15.16
CA LYS A 24 6.29 -0.43 15.24
C LYS A 24 5.90 -1.52 16.25
N ASN A 25 6.06 -2.79 15.88
CA ASN A 25 5.62 -3.97 16.65
C ASN A 25 4.11 -4.02 16.94
N SER A 26 3.30 -3.29 16.18
CA SER A 26 1.85 -3.38 16.30
C SER A 26 1.38 -4.81 16.02
N GLN A 27 0.33 -5.24 16.71
CA GLN A 27 -0.37 -6.49 16.43
C GLN A 27 -1.34 -6.37 15.25
N CYS A 28 -1.41 -5.20 14.60
CA CYS A 28 -2.21 -5.03 13.40
C CYS A 28 -1.61 -5.80 12.22
N ILE A 29 -2.50 -6.28 11.35
CA ILE A 29 -2.13 -6.90 10.08
C ILE A 29 -2.40 -5.88 8.99
N VAL A 30 -1.38 -5.58 8.19
CA VAL A 30 -1.51 -4.71 7.02
C VAL A 30 -1.83 -5.56 5.80
N TYR A 31 -2.98 -5.33 5.18
CA TYR A 31 -3.38 -6.00 3.95
C TYR A 31 -2.99 -5.16 2.75
N LEU A 32 -2.05 -5.66 1.94
CA LEU A 32 -1.58 -4.99 0.74
C LEU A 32 -2.20 -5.64 -0.51
N VAL A 33 -3.03 -4.90 -1.23
CA VAL A 33 -3.62 -5.34 -2.49
C VAL A 33 -3.10 -4.45 -3.62
N TYR A 34 -2.44 -5.05 -4.62
CA TYR A 34 -1.86 -4.30 -5.74
C TYR A 34 -1.92 -5.05 -7.08
N SER A 35 -1.89 -4.28 -8.17
CA SER A 35 -2.00 -4.77 -9.55
C SER A 35 -0.65 -4.95 -10.21
N THR A 36 -0.46 -6.02 -10.98
CA THR A 36 0.74 -6.21 -11.83
C THR A 36 0.68 -5.44 -13.16
N LYS A 37 -0.52 -5.06 -13.62
CA LYS A 37 -0.74 -4.58 -14.99
C LYS A 37 -0.77 -3.07 -15.18
N GLU A 38 -1.01 -2.33 -14.11
CA GLU A 38 -0.94 -0.88 -14.12
C GLU A 38 0.17 -0.48 -13.19
N HIS A 39 1.06 0.42 -13.65
CA HIS A 39 2.06 1.26 -12.97
C HIS A 39 2.12 1.26 -11.43
N THR A 40 2.01 0.10 -10.82
CA THR A 40 2.23 -0.18 -9.42
C THR A 40 3.62 -0.75 -9.47
N TYR A 41 4.53 0.21 -9.62
CA TYR A 41 5.95 -0.02 -9.71
C TYR A 41 6.28 -0.99 -8.60
N GLU A 42 6.72 -2.19 -8.97
CA GLU A 42 7.29 -3.16 -8.06
C GLU A 42 8.32 -2.44 -7.14
N ASP A 43 9.04 -1.49 -7.75
CA ASP A 43 9.98 -0.55 -7.12
C ASP A 43 9.37 0.39 -6.05
N HIS A 44 8.07 0.69 -6.07
CA HIS A 44 7.43 1.55 -5.07
C HIS A 44 6.87 0.75 -3.90
N ILE A 45 6.23 -0.38 -4.17
CA ILE A 45 5.67 -1.23 -3.10
C ILE A 45 6.76 -1.94 -2.30
N VAL A 46 7.89 -2.28 -2.93
CA VAL A 46 9.01 -2.94 -2.24
C VAL A 46 9.57 -2.12 -1.08
N HIS A 47 9.57 -0.79 -1.21
CA HIS A 47 10.01 0.09 -0.12
C HIS A 47 9.04 0.10 1.05
N LEU A 48 7.74 -0.02 0.77
CA LEU A 48 6.70 -0.14 1.78
C LEU A 48 6.80 -1.48 2.52
N ILE A 49 6.88 -2.59 1.78
CA ILE A 49 7.04 -3.95 2.33
C ILE A 49 8.27 -4.02 3.24
N LYS A 50 9.43 -3.59 2.73
CA LYS A 50 10.68 -3.59 3.50
C LYS A 50 10.57 -2.83 4.82
N LYS A 51 9.88 -1.69 4.84
CA LYS A 51 9.71 -0.87 6.04
C LYS A 51 8.72 -1.51 7.04
N LEU A 52 7.70 -2.23 6.57
CA LEU A 52 6.83 -3.03 7.42
C LEU A 52 7.60 -4.18 8.09
N ASP A 53 8.42 -4.89 7.31
CA ASP A 53 9.32 -5.95 7.80
C ASP A 53 10.29 -5.42 8.87
N GLU A 54 11.00 -4.33 8.58
CA GLU A 54 11.93 -3.67 9.52
C GLU A 54 11.24 -3.19 10.80
N SER A 55 9.94 -2.93 10.72
CA SER A 55 9.11 -2.47 11.83
C SER A 55 8.39 -3.61 12.55
N ASN A 56 8.62 -4.86 12.14
CA ASN A 56 7.98 -6.06 12.69
C ASN A 56 6.45 -5.94 12.70
N ILE A 57 5.89 -5.36 11.63
CA ILE A 57 4.45 -5.28 11.40
C ILE A 57 4.08 -6.40 10.45
N HIS A 58 3.13 -7.25 10.85
CA HIS A 58 2.68 -8.33 10.00
C HIS A 58 1.92 -7.77 8.79
N HIS A 59 2.20 -8.30 7.60
CA HIS A 59 1.49 -7.94 6.39
C HIS A 59 1.13 -9.18 5.56
N GLU A 60 -0.01 -9.09 4.87
CA GLU A 60 -0.47 -10.07 3.90
C GLU A 60 -0.55 -9.41 2.53
N ASP A 61 0.22 -9.94 1.58
CA ASP A 61 0.33 -9.41 0.24
C ASP A 61 -0.57 -10.18 -0.72
N GLN A 62 -1.40 -9.46 -1.47
CA GLN A 62 -2.26 -10.01 -2.49
C GLN A 62 -2.05 -9.30 -3.82
N ILE A 63 -1.50 -10.06 -4.76
CA ILE A 63 -1.17 -9.59 -6.10
C ILE A 63 -2.30 -10.01 -7.04
N GLU A 64 -2.93 -9.03 -7.66
CA GLU A 64 -4.05 -9.26 -8.58
C GLU A 64 -3.74 -8.74 -9.98
N THR A 65 -4.44 -9.28 -10.97
CA THR A 65 -4.38 -8.76 -12.34
C THR A 65 -5.70 -8.09 -12.68
N PHE A 66 -5.77 -6.78 -12.48
CA PHE A 66 -6.96 -6.01 -12.85
C PHE A 66 -6.90 -5.58 -14.32
N PRO A 67 -7.96 -5.83 -15.11
CA PRO A 67 -8.10 -5.27 -16.46
C PRO A 67 -8.13 -3.73 -16.50
N GLU A 68 -8.66 -3.09 -15.46
CA GLU A 68 -8.80 -1.63 -15.36
C GLU A 68 -8.49 -1.13 -13.94
N HIS A 69 -7.87 0.05 -13.80
CA HIS A 69 -7.57 0.69 -12.51
C HIS A 69 -8.76 0.75 -11.57
N SER A 70 -9.92 1.10 -12.13
CA SER A 70 -11.19 1.27 -11.41
C SER A 70 -11.58 0.01 -10.62
N MET A 71 -11.11 -1.16 -11.03
CA MET A 71 -11.48 -2.43 -10.41
C MET A 71 -10.81 -2.65 -9.06
N ILE A 72 -9.64 -2.06 -8.79
CA ILE A 72 -8.96 -2.21 -7.49
C ILE A 72 -9.81 -1.65 -6.35
N GLY A 73 -10.50 -0.52 -6.59
CA GLY A 73 -11.36 0.12 -5.58
C GLY A 73 -12.59 -0.73 -5.24
N ASN A 74 -13.23 -1.31 -6.26
CA ASN A 74 -14.38 -2.20 -6.06
C ASN A 74 -13.95 -3.49 -5.34
N TYR A 75 -12.80 -4.05 -5.75
CA TYR A 75 -12.24 -5.25 -5.12
C TYR A 75 -11.91 -5.01 -3.65
N MET A 76 -11.26 -3.88 -3.33
CA MET A 76 -10.93 -3.54 -1.95
C MET A 76 -12.20 -3.38 -1.09
N LYS A 77 -13.26 -2.77 -1.63
CA LYS A 77 -14.54 -2.63 -0.94
C LYS A 77 -15.16 -4.00 -0.61
N GLU A 78 -15.12 -4.93 -1.55
CA GLU A 78 -15.61 -6.29 -1.35
C GLU A 78 -14.77 -7.04 -0.30
N LEU A 79 -13.44 -6.97 -0.41
CA LEU A 79 -12.52 -7.62 0.51
C LEU A 79 -12.69 -7.12 1.95
N CYS A 80 -12.84 -5.81 2.14
CA CYS A 80 -13.13 -5.24 3.45
C CYS A 80 -14.49 -5.73 4.01
N SER A 81 -15.50 -5.86 3.16
CA SER A 81 -16.84 -6.31 3.56
C SER A 81 -16.89 -7.81 3.91
N LEU A 82 -15.99 -8.61 3.34
CA LEU A 82 -15.89 -10.05 3.57
C LEU A 82 -15.01 -10.40 4.78
N ARG A 83 -13.88 -9.69 4.98
CA ARG A 83 -12.90 -10.02 6.04
C ARG A 83 -13.17 -9.35 7.39
N PHE A 84 -13.87 -8.22 7.47
CA PHE A 84 -14.03 -7.44 8.70
C PHE A 84 -15.49 -7.28 9.16
N LYS A 85 -16.22 -8.40 9.29
CA LYS A 85 -17.56 -8.42 9.89
C LYS A 85 -17.52 -8.38 11.42
#